data_AF-A0A661LHF4-F1
#
_entry.id   AF-A0A661LHF4-F1
#
_cell.length_a   1.000
_cell.length_b   1.000
_cell.length_c   1.000
_cell.angle_alpha   90.00
_cell.angle_beta   90.00
_cell.angle_gamma   90.00
#
_symmetry.space_group_name_H-M   'P 1'
#
loop_
_entity.id
_entity.type
_entity.pdbx_description
1 polymer ?
#
loop_
_entity_poly.entity_id
_entity_poly.type
_entity_poly.pdbx_seq_one_letter_code
_entity_poly.pdbx_strand_id
1 'polypeptide(L)'
;DKGVVRSKPRLTIITMKIRYLFTLLILVALMSGCMSSHNQNIRNNLCEVCKKPLIEGKEVFLYEDANEHVYRCVHCALGEQVKYPDSKIIARSAVYGKKITVERKNGEWSAHPQTLVILSLPEAGGECLDRHLSFVNMEEFNVYLESNPYIAEKNPKAHTLQEIEDLLKSGAGETKHGQEESSKVYVQIVGFLNHIPVKEMIADIDGVLNRYNDSLIVELIDEDSENGQLFLEKNSLTGHIPIVIFINGKYQFDIDGKEVTLKGHEGYDWDIKDLEKIIQQKILERQR
;
A
#
# COMPACT_ATOMS: atom_id res chain seq x y z
N ASP A 1 -8.22 -24.91 92.48
CA ASP A 1 -8.42 -23.45 92.41
C ASP A 1 -7.15 -22.71 92.05
N LYS A 2 -6.94 -22.47 90.75
CA LYS A 2 -5.74 -21.78 90.24
C LYS A 2 -6.09 -20.91 89.03
N GLY A 3 -5.75 -19.62 89.15
CA GLY A 3 -5.19 -18.84 88.05
C GLY A 3 -6.16 -18.07 87.15
N VAL A 4 -6.60 -16.89 87.59
CA VAL A 4 -7.20 -15.88 86.70
C VAL A 4 -6.09 -15.19 85.90
N VAL A 5 -6.14 -15.36 84.58
CA VAL A 5 -5.14 -14.89 83.61
C VAL A 5 -5.41 -13.43 83.23
N ARG A 6 -4.39 -12.57 83.39
CA ARG A 6 -4.32 -11.22 82.83
C ARG A 6 -4.05 -11.28 81.33
N SER A 7 -4.87 -10.59 80.52
CA SER A 7 -4.51 -10.23 79.15
C SER A 7 -4.31 -8.71 79.04
N LYS A 8 -3.12 -8.30 78.55
CA LYS A 8 -2.83 -6.94 78.09
C LYS A 8 -3.12 -6.87 76.58
N PRO A 9 -3.71 -5.79 76.05
CA PRO A 9 -3.78 -5.60 74.61
C PRO A 9 -2.38 -5.22 74.08
N ARG A 10 -1.90 -5.99 73.09
CA ARG A 10 -0.67 -5.71 72.34
C ARG A 10 -0.94 -4.66 71.27
N LEU A 11 -0.21 -3.56 71.37
CA LEU A 11 0.05 -2.59 70.32
C LEU A 11 0.87 -3.26 69.20
N THR A 12 0.29 -3.58 68.05
CA THR A 12 1.07 -3.88 66.83
C THR A 12 0.23 -3.64 65.58
N ILE A 13 -0.12 -2.39 65.33
CA ILE A 13 -0.52 -1.91 63.99
C ILE A 13 0.60 -0.97 63.55
N ILE A 14 0.91 -0.99 62.24
CA ILE A 14 1.90 -0.15 61.54
C ILE A 14 3.31 -0.79 61.41
N THR A 15 3.42 -1.85 60.61
CA THR A 15 4.65 -2.11 59.81
C THR A 15 4.38 -2.77 58.45
N MET A 16 3.14 -3.16 58.14
CA MET A 16 2.81 -3.95 56.94
C MET A 16 2.44 -3.14 55.68
N LYS A 17 2.68 -1.82 55.62
CA LYS A 17 2.38 -1.00 54.42
C LYS A 17 3.59 -0.47 53.65
N ILE A 18 4.82 -0.64 54.14
CA ILE A 18 6.01 -0.08 53.47
C ILE A 18 6.70 -1.09 52.54
N ARG A 19 6.46 -2.39 52.69
CA ARG A 19 7.03 -3.41 51.78
C ARG A 19 6.34 -3.52 50.42
N TYR A 20 5.06 -3.16 50.30
CA TYR A 20 4.36 -3.22 49.01
C TYR A 20 4.57 -1.99 48.12
N LEU A 21 4.99 -0.85 48.69
CA LEU A 21 5.28 0.35 47.88
C LEU A 21 6.66 0.27 47.19
N PHE A 22 7.62 -0.45 47.76
CA PHE A 22 8.95 -0.60 47.16
C PHE A 22 9.05 -1.66 46.07
N THR A 23 8.20 -2.70 46.09
CA THR A 23 8.18 -3.71 45.01
C THR A 23 7.45 -3.20 43.75
N LEU A 24 6.51 -2.26 43.89
CA LEU A 24 5.79 -1.70 42.74
C LEU A 24 6.64 -0.72 41.92
N LEU A 25 7.62 -0.05 42.56
CA LEU A 25 8.49 0.93 41.90
C LEU A 25 9.63 0.30 41.08
N ILE A 26 10.05 -0.93 41.41
CA ILE A 26 11.07 -1.66 40.63
C ILE A 26 10.43 -2.30 39.36
N LEU A 27 9.13 -2.59 39.37
CA LEU A 27 8.45 -3.15 38.20
C LEU A 27 8.23 -2.12 37.07
N VAL A 28 8.13 -0.83 37.41
CA VAL A 28 7.95 0.24 36.41
C VAL A 28 9.27 0.59 35.70
N ALA A 29 10.42 0.42 36.36
CA ALA A 29 11.73 0.71 35.77
C ALA A 29 12.19 -0.35 34.73
N LEU A 30 11.67 -1.58 34.78
CA LEU A 30 12.00 -2.64 33.82
C LEU A 30 11.13 -2.63 32.55
N MET A 31 10.09 -1.79 32.50
CA MET A 31 9.22 -1.64 31.31
C MET A 31 9.67 -0.48 30.39
N SER A 32 10.77 0.21 30.71
CA SER A 32 11.28 1.36 29.92
C SER A 32 12.39 0.99 28.92
N GLY A 33 12.62 -0.31 28.68
CA GLY A 33 13.86 -0.81 28.04
C GLY A 33 13.78 -1.27 26.58
N CYS A 34 12.65 -1.11 25.89
CA CYS A 34 12.54 -1.49 24.46
C CYS A 34 11.73 -0.47 23.66
N MET A 35 12.09 0.82 23.72
CA MET A 35 11.79 1.69 22.59
C MET A 35 12.81 1.35 21.52
N SER A 36 12.49 0.34 20.71
CA SER A 36 13.20 0.06 19.47
C SER A 36 13.38 1.38 18.74
N SER A 37 14.64 1.78 18.57
CA SER A 37 15.02 2.86 17.69
C SER A 37 14.56 2.46 16.28
N HIS A 38 13.35 2.87 15.91
CA HIS A 38 12.90 2.85 14.54
C HIS A 38 13.89 3.72 13.77
N ASN A 39 14.77 3.06 13.04
CA ASN A 39 15.79 3.62 12.19
C ASN A 39 15.14 4.63 11.24
N GLN A 40 15.23 5.93 11.54
CA GLN A 40 14.68 7.02 10.75
C GLN A 40 15.45 7.27 9.44
N ASN A 41 16.12 6.25 8.89
CA ASN A 41 16.49 6.25 7.48
C ASN A 41 15.25 5.88 6.66
N ILE A 42 14.21 6.73 6.69
CA ILE A 42 13.23 6.80 5.61
C ILE A 42 13.94 7.46 4.42
N ARG A 43 14.92 6.74 3.87
CA ARG A 43 15.51 7.01 2.58
C ARG A 43 14.39 6.78 1.59
N ASN A 44 13.96 7.84 0.89
CA ASN A 44 12.96 7.84 -0.18
C ASN A 44 11.84 6.79 -0.02
N ASN A 45 10.66 7.23 0.39
CA ASN A 45 9.43 6.43 0.44
C ASN A 45 8.96 5.89 -0.93
N LEU A 46 9.83 5.70 -1.92
CA LEU A 46 9.50 5.27 -3.27
C LEU A 46 10.23 3.96 -3.59
N CYS A 47 9.53 3.04 -4.25
CA CYS A 47 10.11 1.84 -4.82
C CYS A 47 11.21 2.19 -5.83
N GLU A 48 12.38 1.55 -5.73
CA GLU A 48 13.51 1.85 -6.63
C GLU A 48 13.22 1.51 -8.09
N VAL A 49 12.30 0.57 -8.35
CA VAL A 49 11.91 0.14 -9.71
C VAL A 49 10.81 1.04 -10.27
N CYS A 50 9.59 0.95 -9.72
CA CYS A 50 8.43 1.63 -10.28
C CYS A 50 8.26 3.09 -9.82
N LYS A 51 9.12 3.58 -8.92
CA LYS A 51 9.07 4.93 -8.33
C LYS A 51 7.75 5.28 -7.61
N LYS A 52 6.87 4.31 -7.42
CA LYS A 52 5.63 4.48 -6.65
C LYS A 52 5.90 4.42 -5.15
N PRO A 53 5.08 5.06 -4.30
CA PRO A 53 5.29 5.08 -2.86
C PRO A 53 5.41 3.69 -2.21
N LEU A 54 6.17 3.52 -1.14
CA LEU A 54 6.14 2.31 -0.32
C LEU A 54 4.93 2.39 0.62
N ILE A 55 4.32 1.25 0.94
CA ILE A 55 3.19 1.16 1.88
C ILE A 55 3.65 0.39 3.10
N GLU A 56 3.52 1.03 4.27
CA GLU A 56 3.94 0.46 5.55
C GLU A 56 3.30 -0.91 5.80
N GLY A 57 4.12 -1.90 6.12
CA GLY A 57 3.72 -3.28 6.40
C GLY A 57 3.45 -4.15 5.15
N LYS A 58 3.49 -3.57 3.95
CA LYS A 58 3.33 -4.29 2.67
C LYS A 58 4.61 -4.32 1.82
N GLU A 59 5.73 -3.91 2.40
CA GLU A 59 7.01 -3.86 1.71
C GLU A 59 7.51 -5.26 1.36
N VAL A 60 8.21 -5.34 0.24
CA VAL A 60 8.97 -6.52 -0.18
C VAL A 60 10.45 -6.20 -0.04
N PHE A 61 11.16 -7.02 0.73
CA PHE A 61 12.57 -6.82 1.02
C PHE A 61 13.40 -7.73 0.15
N LEU A 62 14.45 -7.21 -0.47
CA LEU A 62 15.50 -7.97 -1.14
C LEU A 62 16.80 -7.77 -0.38
N TYR A 63 17.46 -8.87 -0.07
CA TYR A 63 18.75 -8.90 0.60
C TYR A 63 19.81 -9.40 -0.38
N GLU A 64 20.84 -8.60 -0.58
CA GLU A 64 22.09 -8.96 -1.26
C GLU A 64 23.21 -8.82 -0.23
N ASP A 65 23.79 -9.95 0.21
CA ASP A 65 24.74 -9.98 1.32
C ASP A 65 24.25 -9.23 2.59
N ALA A 66 24.81 -8.05 2.86
CA ALA A 66 24.46 -7.18 3.98
C ALA A 66 23.60 -5.96 3.55
N ASN A 67 23.33 -5.80 2.26
CA ASN A 67 22.51 -4.73 1.72
C ASN A 67 21.03 -5.13 1.74
N GLU A 68 20.19 -4.17 2.10
CA GLU A 68 18.73 -4.29 2.07
C GLU A 68 18.17 -3.30 1.06
N HIS A 69 17.33 -3.81 0.15
CA HIS A 69 16.56 -3.02 -0.80
C HIS A 69 15.08 -3.22 -0.52
N VAL A 70 14.30 -2.15 -0.63
CA VAL A 70 12.87 -2.14 -0.30
C VAL A 70 12.05 -1.84 -1.56
N TYR A 71 11.10 -2.71 -1.86
CA TYR A 71 10.24 -2.63 -3.03
C TYR A 71 8.77 -2.60 -2.65
N ARG A 72 7.96 -1.99 -3.53
CA ARG A 72 6.50 -1.89 -3.34
C ARG A 72 5.78 -3.20 -3.63
N CYS A 73 6.29 -4.07 -4.49
CA CYS A 73 5.64 -5.33 -4.86
C CYS A 73 6.65 -6.44 -5.18
N VAL A 74 6.16 -7.68 -5.23
CA VAL A 74 7.00 -8.86 -5.46
C VAL A 74 7.60 -8.87 -6.87
N HIS A 75 6.88 -8.35 -7.86
CA HIS A 75 7.38 -8.28 -9.25
C HIS A 75 8.59 -7.36 -9.38
N CYS A 76 8.56 -6.18 -8.75
CA CYS A 76 9.71 -5.26 -8.72
C CYS A 76 10.94 -5.92 -8.08
N ALA A 77 10.75 -6.59 -6.94
CA ALA A 77 11.83 -7.27 -6.24
C ALA A 77 12.41 -8.42 -7.08
N LEU A 78 11.57 -9.22 -7.74
CA LEU A 78 12.01 -10.32 -8.60
C LEU A 78 12.75 -9.83 -9.85
N GLY A 79 12.29 -8.74 -10.46
CA GLY A 79 12.99 -8.09 -11.58
C GLY A 79 14.39 -7.63 -11.19
N GLU A 80 14.53 -6.98 -10.03
CA GLU A 80 15.84 -6.54 -9.53
C GLU A 80 16.72 -7.70 -9.06
N GLN A 81 16.14 -8.77 -8.51
CA GLN A 81 16.87 -9.97 -8.10
C GLN A 81 17.68 -10.58 -9.24
N VAL A 82 17.34 -10.29 -10.50
CA VAL A 82 18.14 -10.72 -11.66
C VAL A 82 19.56 -10.17 -11.66
N LYS A 83 19.80 -9.03 -11.02
CA LYS A 83 21.13 -8.41 -10.92
C LYS A 83 21.99 -9.04 -9.82
N TYR A 84 21.39 -9.80 -8.91
CA TYR A 84 22.01 -10.28 -7.68
C TYR A 84 21.95 -11.82 -7.62
N PRO A 85 22.98 -12.52 -8.13
CA PRO A 85 22.95 -13.98 -8.31
C PRO A 85 22.89 -14.77 -6.99
N ASP A 86 23.30 -14.14 -5.88
CA ASP A 86 23.19 -14.67 -4.52
C ASP A 86 22.42 -13.67 -3.66
N SER A 87 21.10 -13.85 -3.60
CA SER A 87 20.20 -12.90 -2.98
C SER A 87 18.92 -13.56 -2.46
N LYS A 88 18.18 -12.85 -1.62
CA LYS A 88 16.98 -13.36 -0.96
C LYS A 88 15.90 -12.30 -0.90
N ILE A 89 14.73 -12.61 -1.42
CA ILE A 89 13.51 -11.83 -1.22
C ILE A 89 12.74 -12.35 -0.01
N ILE A 90 12.25 -11.44 0.82
CA ILE A 90 11.25 -11.69 1.84
C ILE A 90 9.99 -10.91 1.48
N ALA A 91 8.90 -11.65 1.29
CA ALA A 91 7.57 -11.11 1.00
C ALA A 91 6.52 -11.73 1.96
N ARG A 92 5.27 -11.31 1.81
CA ARG A 92 4.13 -11.86 2.55
C ARG A 92 3.06 -12.33 1.58
N SER A 93 2.36 -13.40 1.94
CA SER A 93 1.16 -13.81 1.21
C SER A 93 0.09 -12.72 1.28
N ALA A 94 -0.55 -12.45 0.16
CA ALA A 94 -1.58 -11.42 0.07
C ALA A 94 -2.84 -11.72 0.91
N VAL A 95 -3.12 -12.99 1.20
CA VAL A 95 -4.33 -13.39 1.93
C VAL A 95 -4.09 -13.38 3.44
N TYR A 96 -3.16 -14.20 3.93
CA TYR A 96 -2.95 -14.39 5.38
C TYR A 96 -1.63 -13.79 5.90
N GLY A 97 -0.90 -13.02 5.09
CA GLY A 97 0.34 -12.36 5.53
C GLY A 97 1.50 -13.30 5.85
N LYS A 98 1.37 -14.60 5.53
CA LYS A 98 2.39 -15.64 5.78
C LYS A 98 3.69 -15.27 5.08
N LYS A 99 4.82 -15.45 5.76
CA LYS A 99 6.14 -15.15 5.20
C LYS A 99 6.41 -16.06 4.01
N ILE A 100 6.84 -15.45 2.91
CA ILE A 100 7.34 -16.11 1.70
C ILE A 100 8.80 -15.70 1.55
N THR A 101 9.65 -16.66 1.21
CA THR A 101 11.07 -16.40 0.92
C THR A 101 11.39 -16.92 -0.47
N VAL A 102 12.03 -16.09 -1.30
CA VAL A 102 12.56 -16.50 -2.61
C VAL A 102 14.07 -16.30 -2.59
N GLU A 103 14.84 -17.36 -2.74
CA GLU A 103 16.29 -17.28 -2.80
C GLU A 103 16.77 -17.50 -4.24
N ARG A 104 17.71 -16.67 -4.66
CA ARG A 104 18.52 -16.90 -5.86
C ARG A 104 19.92 -17.27 -5.39
N LYS A 105 20.43 -18.43 -5.81
CA LYS A 105 21.81 -18.85 -5.53
C LYS A 105 22.44 -19.42 -6.78
N ASN A 106 23.64 -18.97 -7.13
CA ASN A 106 24.32 -19.36 -8.36
C ASN A 106 23.43 -19.22 -9.62
N GLY A 107 22.54 -18.23 -9.62
CA GLY A 107 21.61 -17.99 -10.72
C GLY A 107 20.30 -18.81 -10.68
N GLU A 108 20.19 -19.83 -9.83
CA GLU A 108 19.00 -20.68 -9.69
C GLU A 108 18.03 -20.13 -8.64
N TRP A 109 16.74 -20.21 -8.93
CA TRP A 109 15.67 -19.74 -8.04
C TRP A 109 15.10 -20.87 -7.20
N SER A 110 14.80 -20.56 -5.94
CA SER A 110 14.09 -21.46 -5.03
C SER A 110 13.13 -20.66 -4.14
N ALA A 111 12.05 -21.29 -3.68
CA ALA A 111 11.09 -20.66 -2.78
C ALA A 111 10.77 -21.50 -1.54
N HIS A 112 10.44 -20.79 -0.48
CA HIS A 112 9.77 -21.33 0.69
C HIS A 112 8.46 -20.57 0.95
N PRO A 113 7.30 -21.24 0.90
CA PRO A 113 7.15 -22.67 0.57
C PRO A 113 7.37 -22.95 -0.93
N GLN A 114 7.67 -24.21 -1.28
CA GLN A 114 7.87 -24.65 -2.67
C GLN A 114 6.61 -24.52 -3.54
N THR A 115 5.44 -24.46 -2.89
CA THR A 115 4.13 -24.28 -3.53
C THR A 115 3.82 -22.84 -3.90
N LEU A 116 4.75 -21.90 -3.65
CA LEU A 116 4.59 -20.48 -3.98
C LEU A 116 4.04 -20.29 -5.40
N VAL A 117 3.00 -19.47 -5.52
CA VAL A 117 2.52 -18.94 -6.80
C VAL A 117 2.49 -17.41 -6.76
N ILE A 118 2.67 -16.80 -7.92
CA ILE A 118 2.77 -15.35 -8.09
C ILE A 118 1.71 -14.89 -9.09
N LEU A 119 0.93 -13.89 -8.70
CA LEU A 119 0.09 -13.11 -9.61
C LEU A 119 0.97 -12.04 -10.25
N SER A 120 0.96 -11.97 -11.58
CA SER A 120 1.61 -10.89 -12.31
C SER A 120 0.75 -10.47 -13.50
N LEU A 121 0.00 -9.38 -13.32
CA LEU A 121 -0.82 -8.79 -14.37
C LEU A 121 -0.19 -7.48 -14.87
N PRO A 122 -0.43 -7.08 -16.14
CA PRO A 122 -0.10 -5.73 -16.60
C PRO A 122 -0.71 -4.68 -15.67
N GLU A 123 -0.03 -3.57 -15.40
CA GLU A 123 -0.57 -2.50 -14.53
C GLU A 123 -1.65 -1.63 -15.19
N ALA A 124 -1.97 -1.85 -16.48
CA ALA A 124 -3.05 -1.14 -17.17
C ALA A 124 -4.40 -1.31 -16.43
N GLY A 125 -4.86 -0.21 -15.81
CA GLY A 125 -6.09 -0.16 -15.01
C GLY A 125 -5.94 -0.67 -13.57
N GLY A 126 -4.77 -0.53 -12.94
CA GLY A 126 -4.63 -0.80 -11.50
C GLY A 126 -3.24 -0.53 -10.92
N GLU A 127 -3.10 -0.84 -9.64
CA GLU A 127 -1.85 -0.64 -8.91
C GLU A 127 -1.04 -1.94 -8.78
N CYS A 128 0.28 -1.81 -8.73
CA CYS A 128 1.19 -2.94 -8.54
C CYS A 128 0.86 -3.77 -7.29
N LEU A 129 0.28 -3.15 -6.26
CA LEU A 129 -0.08 -3.80 -5.01
C LEU A 129 -1.24 -4.79 -5.15
N ASP A 130 -2.07 -4.65 -6.17
CA ASP A 130 -3.23 -5.51 -6.39
C ASP A 130 -3.00 -6.46 -7.59
N ARG A 131 -1.90 -6.25 -8.33
CA ARG A 131 -1.59 -6.94 -9.59
C ARG A 131 -0.29 -7.73 -9.57
N HIS A 132 0.56 -7.50 -8.57
CA HIS A 132 1.85 -8.17 -8.38
C HIS A 132 1.94 -8.73 -6.96
N LEU A 133 1.30 -9.88 -6.75
CA LEU A 133 1.09 -10.49 -5.44
C LEU A 133 1.71 -11.88 -5.37
N SER A 134 2.07 -12.29 -4.16
CA SER A 134 2.57 -13.63 -3.86
C SER A 134 1.61 -14.39 -2.96
N PHE A 135 1.50 -15.70 -3.16
CA PHE A 135 0.63 -16.60 -2.39
C PHE A 135 1.40 -17.85 -2.04
N VAL A 136 1.20 -18.41 -0.85
CA VAL A 136 1.94 -19.61 -0.45
C VAL A 136 1.57 -20.84 -1.29
N ASN A 137 0.40 -20.86 -1.93
CA ASN A 137 -0.10 -21.94 -2.77
C ASN A 137 -1.27 -21.48 -3.66
N MET A 138 -1.73 -22.37 -4.54
CA MET A 138 -2.88 -22.14 -5.43
C MET A 138 -4.20 -21.95 -4.68
N GLU A 139 -4.35 -22.56 -3.50
CA GLU A 139 -5.56 -22.40 -2.67
C GLU A 139 -5.71 -20.95 -2.20
N GLU A 140 -4.66 -20.33 -1.65
CA GLU A 140 -4.68 -18.92 -1.28
C GLU A 140 -4.85 -18.00 -2.49
N PHE A 141 -4.28 -18.35 -3.65
CA PHE A 141 -4.52 -17.61 -4.89
C PHE A 141 -6.01 -17.61 -5.28
N ASN A 142 -6.69 -18.76 -5.21
CA ASN A 142 -8.11 -18.85 -5.52
C ASN A 142 -8.98 -18.07 -4.51
N VAL A 143 -8.69 -18.17 -3.21
CA VAL A 143 -9.37 -17.38 -2.17
C VAL A 143 -9.25 -15.88 -2.46
N TYR A 144 -8.08 -15.44 -2.90
CA TYR A 144 -7.87 -14.05 -3.31
C TYR A 144 -8.75 -13.67 -4.50
N LEU A 145 -8.85 -14.50 -5.54
CA LEU A 145 -9.70 -14.23 -6.69
C LEU A 145 -11.19 -14.18 -6.35
N GLU A 146 -11.65 -15.08 -5.47
CA GLU A 146 -13.04 -15.09 -4.98
C GLU A 146 -13.39 -13.79 -4.26
N SER A 147 -12.43 -13.22 -3.52
CA SER A 147 -12.59 -11.96 -2.79
C SER A 147 -12.24 -10.72 -3.63
N ASN A 148 -11.78 -10.88 -4.88
CA ASN A 148 -11.41 -9.78 -5.78
C ASN A 148 -11.94 -10.03 -7.20
N PRO A 149 -13.28 -9.96 -7.42
CA PRO A 149 -13.88 -10.28 -8.71
C PRO A 149 -13.32 -9.48 -9.88
N TYR A 150 -12.97 -8.20 -9.66
CA TYR A 150 -12.37 -7.33 -10.68
C TYR A 150 -11.00 -7.82 -11.19
N ILE A 151 -10.24 -8.55 -10.35
CA ILE A 151 -9.01 -9.24 -10.76
C ILE A 151 -9.37 -10.53 -11.47
N ALA A 152 -10.31 -11.31 -10.93
CA ALA A 152 -10.75 -12.58 -11.51
C ALA A 152 -11.28 -12.43 -12.95
N GLU A 153 -11.99 -11.34 -13.25
CA GLU A 153 -12.49 -10.99 -14.59
C GLU A 153 -11.38 -10.82 -15.63
N LYS A 154 -10.14 -10.52 -15.19
CA LYS A 154 -8.97 -10.45 -16.08
C LYS A 154 -8.41 -11.83 -16.43
N ASN A 155 -9.04 -12.91 -15.94
CA ASN A 155 -8.61 -14.29 -16.08
C ASN A 155 -7.12 -14.48 -15.74
N PRO A 156 -6.71 -14.11 -14.51
CA PRO A 156 -5.32 -14.08 -14.13
C PRO A 156 -4.71 -15.48 -14.08
N LYS A 157 -3.46 -15.58 -14.51
CA LYS A 157 -2.66 -16.80 -14.36
C LYS A 157 -1.88 -16.76 -13.05
N ALA A 158 -1.92 -17.86 -12.30
CA ALA A 158 -0.97 -18.12 -11.22
C ALA A 158 0.35 -18.61 -11.84
N HIS A 159 1.43 -17.86 -11.64
CA HIS A 159 2.74 -18.21 -12.18
C HIS A 159 3.59 -18.92 -11.13
N THR A 160 4.30 -19.96 -11.56
CA THR A 160 5.43 -20.52 -10.84
C THR A 160 6.64 -19.58 -10.90
N LEU A 161 7.65 -19.80 -10.06
CA LEU A 161 8.90 -19.04 -10.12
C LEU A 161 9.57 -19.10 -11.50
N GLN A 162 9.59 -20.28 -12.14
CA GLN A 162 10.18 -20.44 -13.47
C GLN A 162 9.43 -19.61 -14.51
N GLU A 163 8.09 -19.63 -14.48
CA GLU A 163 7.28 -18.85 -15.40
C GLU A 163 7.44 -17.34 -15.19
N ILE A 164 7.64 -16.89 -13.95
CA ILE A 164 7.98 -15.48 -13.69
C ILE A 164 9.37 -15.15 -14.22
N GLU A 165 10.36 -16.03 -14.02
CA GLU A 165 11.70 -15.80 -14.57
C GLU A 165 11.64 -15.65 -16.10
N ASP A 166 10.89 -16.52 -16.79
CA ASP A 166 10.70 -16.46 -18.23
C ASP A 166 9.96 -15.17 -18.66
N LEU A 167 8.96 -14.75 -17.88
CA LEU A 167 8.21 -13.51 -18.10
C LEU A 167 9.10 -12.26 -17.91
N LEU A 168 10.03 -12.28 -16.97
CA LEU A 168 11.00 -11.21 -16.76
C LEU A 168 12.08 -11.20 -17.85
N LYS A 169 12.62 -12.37 -18.24
CA LYS A 169 13.62 -12.49 -19.32
C LYS A 169 13.09 -12.06 -20.68
N SER A 170 11.82 -12.34 -20.96
CA SER A 170 11.18 -11.93 -22.21
C SER A 170 10.86 -10.43 -22.25
N GLY A 171 11.02 -9.71 -21.15
CA GLY A 171 10.50 -8.36 -20.99
C GLY A 171 8.98 -8.31 -21.09
N ALA A 172 8.27 -9.45 -20.93
CA ALA A 172 6.82 -9.49 -20.94
C ALA A 172 6.21 -9.02 -19.60
N GLY A 173 7.04 -8.94 -18.55
CA GLY A 173 6.73 -8.27 -17.28
C GLY A 173 7.12 -6.79 -17.23
N GLU A 174 8.19 -6.42 -17.95
CA GLU A 174 8.47 -5.04 -18.30
C GLU A 174 7.47 -4.65 -19.37
N THR A 175 6.28 -4.23 -18.98
CA THR A 175 5.45 -3.52 -19.94
C THR A 175 6.34 -2.43 -20.55
N LYS A 176 6.58 -2.46 -21.86
CA LYS A 176 7.07 -1.27 -22.56
C LYS A 176 6.08 -0.11 -22.37
N HIS A 177 4.84 -0.42 -21.97
CA HIS A 177 3.91 0.54 -21.37
C HIS A 177 4.34 1.07 -20.00
N GLY A 178 5.19 0.43 -19.21
CA GLY A 178 5.80 1.02 -18.02
C GLY A 178 6.76 2.18 -18.31
N GLN A 179 7.10 2.44 -19.57
CA GLN A 179 7.81 3.66 -20.01
C GLN A 179 6.92 4.57 -20.87
N GLU A 180 6.00 4.01 -21.68
CA GLU A 180 5.03 4.80 -22.47
C GLU A 180 3.77 5.21 -21.68
N GLU A 181 3.13 4.33 -20.91
CA GLU A 181 2.10 4.69 -19.89
C GLU A 181 2.72 5.38 -18.67
N SER A 182 4.03 5.23 -18.37
CA SER A 182 4.69 6.14 -17.42
C SER A 182 4.89 7.55 -17.98
N SER A 183 4.56 7.83 -19.24
CA SER A 183 4.41 9.21 -19.71
C SER A 183 2.99 9.75 -19.44
N LYS A 184 1.98 8.87 -19.31
CA LYS A 184 0.59 9.26 -19.16
C LYS A 184 0.20 9.56 -17.72
N VAL A 185 -0.52 10.65 -17.51
CA VAL A 185 -1.03 11.02 -16.19
C VAL A 185 -2.23 10.13 -15.84
N TYR A 186 -2.20 9.51 -14.66
CA TYR A 186 -3.30 8.67 -14.19
C TYR A 186 -4.32 9.52 -13.46
N VAL A 187 -5.59 9.44 -13.85
CA VAL A 187 -6.70 10.17 -13.26
C VAL A 187 -7.75 9.18 -12.78
N GLN A 188 -8.08 9.19 -11.50
CA GLN A 188 -9.16 8.39 -10.93
C GLN A 188 -10.25 9.33 -10.41
N ILE A 189 -11.49 9.10 -10.83
CA ILE A 189 -12.64 9.90 -10.40
C ILE A 189 -13.54 9.00 -9.55
N VAL A 190 -13.73 9.39 -8.29
CA VAL A 190 -14.49 8.63 -7.29
C VAL A 190 -15.73 9.43 -6.90
N GLY A 191 -16.83 8.75 -6.60
CA GLY A 191 -18.07 9.40 -6.18
C GLY A 191 -18.79 10.03 -7.36
N PHE A 192 -18.85 9.34 -8.50
CA PHE A 192 -19.51 9.83 -9.72
C PHE A 192 -21.03 9.78 -9.61
N LEU A 193 -21.60 10.64 -8.77
CA LEU A 193 -23.05 10.75 -8.61
C LEU A 193 -23.68 11.25 -9.91
N ASN A 194 -24.23 10.36 -10.71
CA ASN A 194 -24.84 10.71 -12.00
C ASN A 194 -26.27 11.30 -11.84
N HIS A 195 -26.46 12.18 -10.85
CA HIS A 195 -27.70 12.89 -10.61
C HIS A 195 -27.48 14.41 -10.63
N ILE A 196 -28.55 15.16 -10.86
CA ILE A 196 -28.54 16.63 -10.73
C ILE A 196 -28.24 16.94 -9.24
N PRO A 197 -27.36 17.90 -8.90
CA PRO A 197 -26.73 18.93 -9.76
C PRO A 197 -25.36 18.57 -10.37
N VAL A 198 -24.85 17.35 -10.16
CA VAL A 198 -23.47 16.95 -10.47
C VAL A 198 -23.25 16.72 -11.97
N LYS A 199 -24.31 16.52 -12.76
CA LYS A 199 -24.24 16.21 -14.21
C LYS A 199 -23.51 17.26 -15.06
N GLU A 200 -23.70 18.55 -14.78
CA GLU A 200 -23.06 19.62 -15.55
C GLU A 200 -21.55 19.63 -15.30
N MET A 201 -21.15 19.58 -14.03
CA MET A 201 -19.76 19.43 -13.60
C MET A 201 -19.09 18.19 -14.21
N ILE A 202 -19.79 17.06 -14.27
CA ILE A 202 -19.30 15.84 -14.92
C ILE A 202 -19.01 16.08 -16.41
N ALA A 203 -19.87 16.80 -17.12
CA ALA A 203 -19.67 17.11 -18.54
C ALA A 203 -18.45 18.03 -18.74
N ASP A 204 -18.24 18.99 -17.83
CA ASP A 204 -17.07 19.86 -17.87
C ASP A 204 -15.77 19.09 -17.60
N ILE A 205 -15.77 18.19 -16.61
CA ILE A 205 -14.66 17.29 -16.32
C ILE A 205 -14.35 16.41 -17.54
N ASP A 206 -15.36 15.76 -18.12
CA ASP A 206 -15.19 14.94 -19.32
C ASP A 206 -14.63 15.77 -20.49
N GLY A 207 -15.09 17.01 -20.63
CA GLY A 207 -14.57 17.98 -21.59
C GLY A 207 -13.07 18.26 -21.39
N VAL A 208 -12.60 18.41 -20.15
CA VAL A 208 -11.16 18.54 -19.85
C VAL A 208 -10.42 17.26 -20.20
N LEU A 209 -10.86 16.11 -19.70
CA LEU A 209 -10.16 14.84 -19.87
C LEU A 209 -10.01 14.45 -21.34
N ASN A 210 -11.05 14.68 -22.14
CA ASN A 210 -11.03 14.40 -23.58
C ASN A 210 -10.02 15.26 -24.35
N ARG A 211 -9.68 16.47 -23.88
CA ARG A 211 -8.61 17.29 -24.50
C ARG A 211 -7.23 16.66 -24.35
N TYR A 212 -7.04 15.77 -23.38
CA TYR A 212 -5.76 15.15 -23.05
C TYR A 212 -5.78 13.63 -23.17
N ASN A 213 -6.77 13.04 -23.87
CA ASN A 213 -6.96 11.58 -23.97
C ASN A 213 -5.69 10.78 -24.34
N ASP A 214 -4.84 11.33 -25.20
CA ASP A 214 -3.58 10.70 -25.61
C ASP A 214 -2.52 10.71 -24.49
N SER A 215 -2.65 11.62 -23.52
CA SER A 215 -1.74 11.82 -22.38
C SER A 215 -2.31 11.33 -21.05
N LEU A 216 -3.57 10.87 -21.01
CA LEU A 216 -4.23 10.44 -19.79
C LEU A 216 -4.56 8.95 -19.81
N ILE A 217 -4.63 8.38 -18.61
CA ILE A 217 -5.35 7.15 -18.33
C ILE A 217 -6.41 7.51 -17.30
N VAL A 218 -7.69 7.34 -17.64
CA VAL A 218 -8.82 7.73 -16.80
C VAL A 218 -9.52 6.48 -16.28
N GLU A 219 -9.75 6.45 -14.97
CA GLU A 219 -10.55 5.44 -14.27
C GLU A 219 -11.74 6.12 -13.58
N LEU A 220 -12.94 5.60 -13.80
CA LEU A 220 -14.15 6.02 -13.11
C LEU A 220 -14.50 4.96 -12.05
N ILE A 221 -14.63 5.38 -10.80
CA ILE A 221 -14.88 4.53 -9.65
C ILE A 221 -16.28 4.87 -9.12
N ASP A 222 -17.20 3.92 -9.27
CA ASP A 222 -18.53 3.99 -8.69
C ASP A 222 -18.43 3.79 -7.17
N GLU A 223 -18.84 4.79 -6.39
CA GLU A 223 -18.79 4.72 -4.93
C GLU A 223 -19.72 3.67 -4.33
N ASP A 224 -20.82 3.33 -5.01
CA ASP A 224 -21.77 2.33 -4.54
C ASP A 224 -21.27 0.90 -4.79
N SER A 225 -20.23 0.73 -5.59
CA SER A 225 -19.58 -0.56 -5.82
C SER A 225 -18.72 -0.99 -4.63
N GLU A 226 -18.52 -2.30 -4.46
CA GLU A 226 -17.60 -2.84 -3.43
C GLU A 226 -16.19 -2.25 -3.54
N ASN A 227 -15.66 -2.15 -4.76
CA ASN A 227 -14.37 -1.52 -5.04
C ASN A 227 -14.35 -0.03 -4.68
N GLY A 228 -15.44 0.69 -4.93
CA GLY A 228 -15.59 2.09 -4.54
C GLY A 228 -15.58 2.28 -3.03
N GLN A 229 -16.33 1.46 -2.30
CA GLN A 229 -16.34 1.48 -0.83
C GLN A 229 -14.96 1.21 -0.24
N LEU A 230 -14.26 0.18 -0.73
CA LEU A 230 -12.88 -0.11 -0.33
C LEU A 230 -11.92 1.04 -0.66
N PHE A 231 -12.09 1.67 -1.82
CA PHE A 231 -11.29 2.84 -2.21
C PHE A 231 -11.52 4.02 -1.27
N LEU A 232 -12.78 4.32 -0.95
CA LEU A 232 -13.15 5.39 -0.02
C LEU A 232 -12.56 5.15 1.37
N GLU A 233 -12.72 3.94 1.91
CA GLU A 233 -12.18 3.54 3.21
C GLU A 233 -10.64 3.68 3.24
N LYS A 234 -9.96 3.12 2.24
CA LYS A 234 -8.49 3.18 2.11
C LYS A 234 -7.96 4.61 2.07
N ASN A 235 -8.71 5.55 1.51
CA ASN A 235 -8.33 6.96 1.40
C ASN A 235 -8.91 7.82 2.52
N SER A 236 -9.50 7.22 3.56
CA SER A 236 -10.16 7.92 4.67
C SER A 236 -11.19 8.96 4.20
N LEU A 237 -11.85 8.67 3.08
CA LEU A 237 -12.91 9.48 2.51
C LEU A 237 -14.22 9.07 3.16
N THR A 238 -14.71 9.88 4.09
CA THR A 238 -15.94 9.63 4.83
C THR A 238 -17.03 10.65 4.49
N GLY A 239 -18.29 10.23 4.62
CA GLY A 239 -19.46 11.07 4.35
C GLY A 239 -19.89 11.04 2.88
N HIS A 240 -20.89 11.87 2.55
CA HIS A 240 -21.37 12.01 1.18
C HIS A 240 -20.43 12.94 0.42
N ILE A 241 -19.66 12.39 -0.52
CA ILE A 241 -18.65 13.14 -1.27
C ILE A 241 -19.06 13.15 -2.74
N PRO A 242 -19.58 14.29 -3.25
CA PRO A 242 -20.14 14.36 -4.60
C PRO A 242 -19.20 14.03 -5.75
N ILE A 243 -17.89 14.20 -5.53
CA ILE A 243 -16.80 13.78 -6.42
C ILE A 243 -15.46 13.93 -5.69
N VAL A 244 -14.49 13.07 -6.01
CA VAL A 244 -13.06 13.26 -5.72
C VAL A 244 -12.25 12.89 -6.96
N ILE A 245 -11.32 13.75 -7.36
CA ILE A 245 -10.46 13.51 -8.51
C ILE A 245 -9.02 13.32 -8.02
N PHE A 246 -8.53 12.09 -8.15
CA PHE A 246 -7.15 11.75 -7.89
C PHE A 246 -6.34 11.87 -9.17
N ILE A 247 -5.22 12.59 -9.13
CA ILE A 247 -4.24 12.65 -10.20
C ILE A 247 -2.93 12.05 -9.66
N ASN A 248 -2.50 10.94 -10.26
CA ASN A 248 -1.37 10.13 -9.80
C ASN A 248 -1.48 9.78 -8.29
N GLY A 249 -2.68 9.41 -7.84
CA GLY A 249 -2.94 9.01 -6.45
C GLY A 249 -3.01 10.15 -5.42
N LYS A 250 -3.00 11.41 -5.86
CA LYS A 250 -3.19 12.59 -4.98
C LYS A 250 -4.41 13.38 -5.41
N TYR A 251 -5.12 14.01 -4.48
CA TYR A 251 -6.23 14.91 -4.77
C TYR A 251 -6.01 16.33 -4.18
N GLN A 252 -4.84 16.58 -3.60
CA GLN A 252 -4.40 17.86 -3.06
C GLN A 252 -3.14 18.33 -3.79
N PHE A 253 -3.14 19.58 -4.25
CA PHE A 253 -2.10 20.15 -5.11
C PHE A 253 -1.79 21.60 -4.71
N ASP A 254 -0.53 22.00 -4.89
CA ASP A 254 -0.15 23.41 -4.88
C ASP A 254 -0.05 23.89 -6.33
N ILE A 255 -0.85 24.91 -6.67
CA ILE A 255 -0.85 25.56 -7.97
C ILE A 255 -0.60 27.05 -7.76
N ASP A 256 0.55 27.55 -8.20
CA ASP A 256 0.95 28.96 -8.04
C ASP A 256 0.85 29.46 -6.58
N GLY A 257 1.14 28.61 -5.59
CA GLY A 257 1.04 28.95 -4.17
C GLY A 257 -0.38 28.94 -3.62
N LYS A 258 -1.38 28.50 -4.40
CA LYS A 258 -2.74 28.18 -3.95
C LYS A 258 -2.83 26.67 -3.69
N GLU A 259 -3.23 26.30 -2.47
CA GLU A 259 -3.62 24.92 -2.18
C GLU A 259 -5.00 24.64 -2.80
N VAL A 260 -5.06 23.63 -3.67
CA VAL A 260 -6.27 23.17 -4.35
C VAL A 260 -6.55 21.74 -3.93
N THR A 261 -7.79 21.50 -3.48
CA THR A 261 -8.27 20.16 -3.14
C THR A 261 -9.37 19.76 -4.13
N LEU A 262 -9.11 18.77 -4.98
CA LEU A 262 -10.05 18.22 -5.97
C LEU A 262 -11.07 17.28 -5.32
N LYS A 263 -11.86 17.81 -4.39
CA LYS A 263 -12.88 17.09 -3.61
C LYS A 263 -14.12 17.96 -3.45
N GLY A 264 -15.30 17.36 -3.55
CA GLY A 264 -16.58 18.05 -3.42
C GLY A 264 -16.98 18.80 -4.69
N HIS A 265 -17.94 19.71 -4.58
CA HIS A 265 -18.49 20.44 -5.73
C HIS A 265 -17.49 21.44 -6.32
N GLU A 266 -17.50 21.55 -7.66
CA GLU A 266 -16.83 22.64 -8.37
C GLU A 266 -17.33 24.01 -7.88
N GLY A 267 -16.42 24.99 -7.80
CA GLY A 267 -16.70 26.37 -7.41
C GLY A 267 -16.52 26.67 -5.92
N TYR A 268 -16.15 25.67 -5.12
CA TYR A 268 -15.76 25.84 -3.72
C TYR A 268 -14.23 25.90 -3.59
N ASP A 269 -13.59 24.73 -3.40
CA ASP A 269 -12.15 24.63 -3.16
C ASP A 269 -11.34 24.47 -4.46
N TRP A 270 -12.02 24.23 -5.57
CA TRP A 270 -11.44 24.03 -6.89
C TRP A 270 -12.43 24.42 -7.99
N ASP A 271 -11.92 24.77 -9.18
CA ASP A 271 -12.72 24.95 -10.39
C ASP A 271 -12.17 24.12 -11.56
N ILE A 272 -12.89 24.06 -12.69
CA ILE A 272 -12.46 23.29 -13.86
C ILE A 272 -11.09 23.73 -14.42
N LYS A 273 -10.70 24.99 -14.22
CA LYS A 273 -9.40 25.52 -14.68
C LYS A 273 -8.28 25.04 -13.78
N ASP A 274 -8.53 24.89 -12.48
CA ASP A 274 -7.59 24.27 -11.55
C ASP A 274 -7.31 22.81 -11.98
N LEU A 275 -8.35 22.03 -12.30
CA LEU A 275 -8.20 20.65 -12.79
C LEU A 275 -7.34 20.59 -14.07
N GLU A 276 -7.68 21.41 -15.06
CA GLU A 276 -6.93 21.47 -16.33
C GLU A 276 -5.46 21.84 -16.10
N LYS A 277 -5.20 22.81 -15.23
CA LYS A 277 -3.85 23.26 -14.93
C LYS A 277 -3.02 22.20 -14.21
N ILE A 278 -3.61 21.45 -13.28
CA ILE A 278 -2.93 20.31 -12.63
C ILE A 278 -2.55 19.26 -13.69
N ILE A 279 -3.49 18.90 -14.57
CA ILE A 279 -3.24 17.92 -15.64
C ILE A 279 -2.07 18.39 -16.53
N GLN A 280 -2.11 19.63 -17.01
CA GLN A 280 -1.03 20.21 -17.82
C GLN A 280 0.32 20.16 -17.10
N GLN A 281 0.36 20.57 -15.83
CA GLN A 281 1.58 20.52 -15.02
C GLN A 281 2.10 19.08 -14.89
N LYS A 282 1.24 18.10 -14.65
CA LYS A 282 1.64 16.69 -14.52
C LYS A 282 2.12 16.08 -15.83
N ILE A 283 1.56 16.50 -16.97
CA ILE A 283 2.07 16.12 -18.29
C ILE A 283 3.48 16.71 -18.49
N LEU A 284 3.67 18.00 -18.22
CA LEU A 284 4.97 18.69 -18.35
C LEU A 284 6.04 18.16 -17.39
N GLU A 285 5.67 17.75 -16.18
CA GLU A 285 6.58 17.10 -15.22
C GLU A 285 7.12 15.77 -15.76
N ARG A 286 6.32 15.01 -16.52
CA ARG A 286 6.73 13.72 -17.10
C ARG A 286 7.57 13.84 -18.38
N GLN A 287 7.56 14.99 -19.04
CA GLN A 287 8.36 15.27 -20.22
C GLN A 287 9.78 15.74 -19.91
N ARG A 288 10.08 16.05 -18.64
CA ARG A 288 11.40 16.51 -18.16
C ARG A 288 12.22 15.35 -17.62
#